data_AF-A0A6I6UMK6-F1
#
_entry.id   AF-A0A6I6UMK6-F1
#
_cell.length_a   1.000
_cell.length_b   1.000
_cell.length_c   1.000
_cell.angle_alpha   90.00
_cell.angle_beta   90.00
_cell.angle_gamma   90.00
#
_symmetry.space_group_name_H-M   'P 1'
#
loop_
_entity.id
_entity.type
_entity.pdbx_description
1 polymer ?
#
loop_
_entity_poly.entity_id
_entity_poly.type
_entity_poly.pdbx_seq_one_letter_code
_entity_poly.pdbx_strand_id
1 'polypeptide(L)'
;MKNQFVLKEDRKTGEAVYYRTYYRVFARPKEVLPYETQGKFKLKWLGNDIAALTYRASDNSIHQYIGTYGARDSGISYTYVGPTIQGQWKGNDVRIDSTPKGISIDYNGKSGQYSWDDVVQFGTIAIVLMNDGEAEWTIGLNENFQSHSNDPKPPSGEITLYRASMDYVKPVRLSFVE
;
A
#
# COMPACT_ATOMS: atom_id res chain seq x y z
N MET A 1 8.09 20.62 1.88
CA MET A 1 7.35 20.50 0.60
C MET A 1 6.23 19.48 0.83
N LYS A 2 5.00 19.73 0.37
CA LYS A 2 3.90 18.75 0.49
C LYS A 2 3.89 17.84 -0.74
N ASN A 3 3.77 16.52 -0.54
CA ASN A 3 3.64 15.57 -1.65
C ASN A 3 2.31 15.77 -2.39
N GLN A 4 2.30 15.48 -3.69
CA GLN A 4 1.13 15.61 -4.55
C GLN A 4 0.90 14.32 -5.33
N PHE A 5 -0.33 13.83 -5.29
CA PHE A 5 -0.80 12.71 -6.09
C PHE A 5 -1.53 13.27 -7.31
N VAL A 6 -1.00 13.01 -8.51
CA VAL A 6 -1.54 13.52 -9.76
C VAL A 6 -1.89 12.34 -10.66
N LEU A 7 -3.15 12.26 -11.04
CA LEU A 7 -3.68 11.26 -11.96
C LEU A 7 -4.35 11.99 -13.12
N LYS A 8 -4.15 11.52 -14.35
CA LYS A 8 -4.95 11.95 -15.49
C LYS A 8 -5.62 10.74 -16.10
N GLU A 9 -6.90 10.86 -16.40
CA GLU A 9 -7.69 9.81 -17.01
C GLU A 9 -8.19 10.27 -18.38
N ASP A 10 -8.05 9.42 -19.39
CA ASP A 10 -8.82 9.54 -20.62
C ASP A 10 -10.22 8.94 -20.38
N ARG A 11 -11.22 9.80 -20.30
CA ARG A 11 -12.62 9.40 -20.03
C ARG A 11 -13.26 8.57 -21.13
N LYS A 12 -12.66 8.48 -22.32
CA LYS A 12 -13.19 7.66 -23.42
C LYS A 12 -12.70 6.21 -23.31
N THR A 13 -11.46 6.01 -22.91
CA THR A 13 -10.83 4.68 -22.82
C THR A 13 -10.81 4.13 -21.40
N GLY A 14 -10.97 4.98 -20.38
CA GLY A 14 -10.76 4.62 -18.98
C GLY A 14 -9.27 4.49 -18.61
N GLU A 15 -8.34 4.76 -19.54
CA GLU A 15 -6.91 4.73 -19.26
C GLU A 15 -6.55 5.84 -18.26
N ALA A 16 -5.96 5.45 -17.13
CA ALA A 16 -5.51 6.39 -16.11
C ALA A 16 -3.99 6.33 -15.96
N VAL A 17 -3.35 7.49 -16.00
CA VAL A 17 -1.90 7.64 -15.93
C VAL A 17 -1.53 8.39 -14.67
N TYR A 18 -0.68 7.78 -13.84
CA TYR A 18 -0.09 8.38 -12.66
C TYR A 18 1.14 9.22 -13.03
N TYR A 19 1.21 10.43 -12.49
CA TYR A 19 2.27 11.38 -12.75
C TYR A 19 3.09 11.65 -11.50
N ARG A 20 4.39 11.91 -11.70
CA ARG A 20 5.31 12.30 -10.62
C ARG A 20 6.11 13.53 -11.02
N THR A 21 6.42 14.37 -10.03
CA THR A 21 7.37 15.46 -10.20
C THR A 21 8.78 14.89 -10.42
N TYR A 22 9.50 15.41 -11.40
CA TYR A 22 10.89 15.03 -11.68
C TYR A 22 11.67 16.27 -12.11
N TYR A 23 12.76 16.58 -11.41
CA TYR A 23 13.73 17.64 -11.71
C TYR A 23 13.17 18.87 -12.46
N ARG A 24 12.65 19.86 -11.73
CA ARG A 24 12.01 21.10 -12.25
C ARG A 24 10.75 20.92 -13.10
N VAL A 25 10.39 19.69 -13.51
CA VAL A 25 9.11 19.39 -14.18
C VAL A 25 8.06 19.05 -13.13
N PHE A 26 6.97 19.84 -13.11
CA PHE A 26 5.88 19.69 -12.16
C PHE A 26 5.25 18.29 -12.17
N ALA A 27 4.97 17.74 -13.36
CA ALA A 27 4.36 16.43 -13.53
C ALA A 27 4.81 15.76 -14.85
N ARG A 28 5.45 14.59 -14.74
CA ARG A 28 5.79 13.71 -15.87
C ARG A 28 5.02 12.39 -15.72
N PRO A 29 4.51 11.78 -16.81
CA PRO A 29 3.94 10.43 -16.77
C PRO A 29 4.94 9.46 -16.14
N LYS A 30 4.51 8.75 -15.11
CA LYS A 30 5.32 7.72 -14.45
C LYS A 30 4.87 6.34 -14.89
N GLU A 31 3.57 6.07 -14.80
CA GLU A 31 3.01 4.73 -14.97
C GLU A 31 1.54 4.80 -15.37
N VAL A 32 1.10 3.88 -16.21
CA VAL A 32 -0.32 3.67 -16.52
C VAL A 32 -0.87 2.70 -15.48
N LEU A 33 -2.05 3.00 -14.92
CA LEU A 33 -2.72 2.07 -14.01
C LEU A 33 -3.03 0.77 -14.77
N PRO A 34 -2.88 -0.40 -14.12
CA PRO A 34 -2.98 -1.69 -14.80
C PRO A 34 -4.39 -2.03 -15.28
N TYR A 35 -5.42 -1.35 -14.77
CA TYR A 35 -6.81 -1.58 -15.12
C TYR A 35 -7.48 -0.28 -15.56
N GLU A 36 -8.23 -0.36 -16.66
CA GLU A 36 -9.10 0.71 -17.13
C GLU A 36 -10.14 1.05 -16.06
N THR A 37 -10.37 2.34 -15.85
CA THR A 37 -11.17 2.84 -14.72
C THR A 37 -12.54 3.30 -15.17
N GLN A 38 -13.52 3.28 -14.26
CA GLN A 38 -14.83 3.91 -14.47
C GLN A 38 -14.85 5.42 -14.13
N GLY A 39 -13.69 6.04 -13.93
CA GLY A 39 -13.54 7.47 -13.62
C GLY A 39 -13.95 7.93 -12.23
N LYS A 40 -14.27 6.99 -11.32
CA LYS A 40 -14.55 7.28 -9.91
C LYS A 40 -13.38 6.84 -9.05
N PHE A 41 -12.83 7.80 -8.31
CA PHE A 41 -11.64 7.62 -7.50
C PHE A 41 -11.89 8.04 -6.05
N LYS A 42 -11.34 7.27 -5.10
CA LYS A 42 -11.21 7.66 -3.70
C LYS A 42 -9.73 7.72 -3.33
N LEU A 43 -9.24 8.92 -3.05
CA LEU A 43 -7.87 9.14 -2.60
C LEU A 43 -7.82 9.22 -1.07
N LYS A 44 -6.95 8.42 -0.44
CA LYS A 44 -6.65 8.50 0.99
C LYS A 44 -5.16 8.57 1.22
N TRP A 45 -4.71 9.61 1.91
CA TRP A 45 -3.35 9.67 2.45
C TRP A 45 -3.28 8.85 3.74
N LEU A 46 -2.42 7.83 3.76
CA LEU A 46 -2.15 6.96 4.93
C LEU A 46 -1.04 7.54 5.81
N GLY A 47 -0.16 8.35 5.21
CA GLY A 47 0.85 9.19 5.86
C GLY A 47 1.13 10.40 4.97
N ASN A 48 2.18 11.17 5.26
CA ASN A 48 2.57 12.29 4.39
C ASN A 48 3.14 11.82 3.04
N ASP A 49 3.52 10.55 2.94
CA ASP A 49 4.27 9.97 1.83
C ASP A 49 3.67 8.68 1.26
N ILE A 50 2.49 8.27 1.70
CA ILE A 50 1.75 7.12 1.17
C ILE A 50 0.33 7.59 0.83
N ALA A 51 0.01 7.56 -0.46
CA ALA A 51 -1.32 7.88 -0.99
C ALA A 51 -1.94 6.64 -1.62
N ALA A 52 -3.05 6.16 -1.06
CA ALA A 52 -3.83 5.06 -1.58
C ALA A 52 -4.99 5.58 -2.44
N LEU A 53 -4.91 5.36 -3.75
CA LEU A 53 -6.00 5.63 -4.69
C LEU A 53 -6.81 4.36 -4.87
N THR A 54 -8.05 4.33 -4.40
CA THR A 54 -8.99 3.23 -4.65
C THR A 54 -9.92 3.58 -5.79
N TYR A 55 -10.17 2.65 -6.70
CA TYR A 55 -11.04 2.85 -7.83
C TYR A 55 -11.73 1.55 -8.23
N ARG A 56 -12.79 1.69 -9.05
CA ARG A 56 -13.48 0.58 -9.67
C ARG A 56 -13.03 0.47 -11.13
N ALA A 57 -12.58 -0.70 -11.54
CA ALA A 57 -12.22 -0.96 -12.93
C ALA A 57 -13.46 -1.18 -13.81
N SER A 58 -13.27 -1.22 -15.12
CA SER A 58 -14.32 -1.40 -16.12
C SER A 58 -15.18 -2.66 -15.87
N ASP A 59 -14.59 -3.74 -15.34
CA ASP A 59 -15.26 -5.00 -14.98
C ASP A 59 -15.97 -4.98 -13.60
N ASN A 60 -15.96 -3.83 -12.91
CA ASN A 60 -16.48 -3.59 -11.57
C ASN A 60 -15.63 -4.08 -10.39
N SER A 61 -14.47 -4.69 -10.63
CA SER A 61 -13.53 -5.07 -9.57
C SER A 61 -12.95 -3.84 -8.86
N ILE A 62 -12.59 -4.01 -7.58
CA ILE A 62 -11.94 -2.95 -6.79
C ILE A 62 -10.42 -3.08 -6.91
N HIS A 63 -9.75 -1.97 -7.23
CA HIS A 63 -8.30 -1.89 -7.29
C HIS A 63 -7.74 -0.72 -6.49
N GLN A 64 -6.48 -0.84 -6.12
CA GLN A 64 -5.71 0.24 -5.50
C GLN A 64 -4.41 0.49 -6.24
N TYR A 65 -4.10 1.77 -6.45
CA TYR A 65 -2.77 2.22 -6.87
C TYR A 65 -2.17 3.06 -5.75
N ILE A 66 -0.94 2.75 -5.35
CA ILE A 66 -0.29 3.41 -4.22
C ILE A 66 0.82 4.35 -4.71
N GLY A 67 0.63 5.64 -4.47
CA GLY A 67 1.68 6.63 -4.63
C GLY A 67 2.58 6.67 -3.40
N THR A 68 3.87 6.34 -3.58
CA THR A 68 4.86 6.35 -2.50
C THR A 68 5.94 7.43 -2.71
N TYR A 69 6.25 8.17 -1.65
CA TYR A 69 7.09 9.38 -1.66
C TYR A 69 8.15 9.39 -0.55
N GLY A 70 9.01 8.38 -0.52
CA GLY A 70 10.09 8.31 0.47
C GLY A 70 10.65 6.91 0.56
N ALA A 71 11.44 6.68 1.62
CA ALA A 71 11.96 5.38 2.03
C ALA A 71 11.96 5.31 3.56
N ARG A 72 12.15 4.10 4.11
CA ARG A 72 12.37 3.88 5.56
C ARG A 72 13.80 3.46 5.88
N ASP A 73 14.59 3.16 4.86
CA ASP A 73 16.00 2.86 4.95
C ASP A 73 16.85 4.04 4.42
N SER A 74 18.17 3.91 4.52
CA SER A 74 19.15 4.89 4.06
C SER A 74 19.19 5.06 2.52
N GLY A 75 18.33 4.37 1.76
CA GLY A 75 18.26 4.46 0.31
C GLY A 75 19.41 3.78 -0.44
N ILE A 76 20.26 3.00 0.25
CA ILE A 76 21.46 2.35 -0.33
C ILE A 76 21.13 0.95 -0.87
N SER A 77 20.04 0.32 -0.41
CA SER A 77 19.57 -1.00 -0.85
C SER A 77 18.07 -1.00 -1.10
N TYR A 78 17.61 -1.73 -2.11
CA TYR A 78 16.18 -1.88 -2.39
C TYR A 78 15.56 -2.85 -1.38
N THR A 79 14.70 -2.35 -0.50
CA THR A 79 14.04 -3.14 0.54
C THR A 79 12.62 -3.53 0.11
N TYR A 80 12.25 -4.79 0.34
CA TYR A 80 10.89 -5.30 0.13
C TYR A 80 10.08 -5.18 1.42
N VAL A 81 8.86 -4.65 1.33
CA VAL A 81 8.03 -4.39 2.51
C VAL A 81 7.68 -5.69 3.22
N GLY A 82 7.25 -6.72 2.47
CA GLY A 82 6.84 -8.02 3.01
C GLY A 82 7.88 -8.65 3.96
N PRO A 83 9.14 -8.86 3.50
CA PRO A 83 10.22 -9.33 4.36
C PRO A 83 10.53 -8.43 5.56
N THR A 84 10.36 -7.11 5.40
CA THR A 84 10.70 -6.14 6.46
C THR A 84 9.68 -6.14 7.60
N ILE A 85 8.45 -6.59 7.35
CA ILE A 85 7.39 -6.67 8.35
C ILE A 85 7.19 -8.08 8.90
N GLN A 86 8.13 -9.01 8.70
CA GLN A 86 8.03 -10.36 9.27
C GLN A 86 7.79 -10.32 10.77
N GLY A 87 6.90 -11.19 11.25
CA GLY A 87 6.39 -11.24 12.62
C GLY A 87 4.92 -10.83 12.72
N GLN A 88 4.48 -10.59 13.96
CA GLN A 88 3.11 -10.32 14.34
C GLN A 88 2.92 -8.84 14.64
N TRP A 89 1.86 -8.27 14.07
CA TRP A 89 1.45 -6.89 14.29
C TRP A 89 0.02 -6.87 14.81
N LYS A 90 -0.25 -6.04 15.81
CA LYS A 90 -1.60 -5.89 16.38
C LYS A 90 -1.99 -4.43 16.54
N GLY A 91 -3.27 -4.16 16.36
CA GLY A 91 -3.86 -2.85 16.60
C GLY A 91 -5.38 -2.93 16.63
N ASN A 92 -6.01 -2.43 17.69
CA ASN A 92 -7.44 -2.64 17.94
C ASN A 92 -7.82 -4.13 17.76
N ASP A 93 -8.94 -4.42 17.08
CA ASP A 93 -9.44 -5.76 16.76
C ASP A 93 -8.81 -6.36 15.48
N VAL A 94 -7.56 -5.99 15.19
CA VAL A 94 -6.82 -6.43 14.00
C VAL A 94 -5.50 -7.07 14.40
N ARG A 95 -5.20 -8.19 13.75
CA ARG A 95 -3.91 -8.88 13.84
C ARG A 95 -3.41 -9.18 12.42
N ILE A 96 -2.12 -8.98 12.21
CA ILE A 96 -1.42 -9.39 11.00
C ILE A 96 -0.29 -10.33 11.41
N ASP A 97 -0.18 -11.46 10.74
CA ASP A 97 0.93 -12.39 10.86
C ASP A 97 1.66 -12.45 9.52
N SER A 98 2.87 -11.89 9.45
CA SER A 98 3.72 -11.93 8.28
C SER A 98 4.79 -13.01 8.44
N THR A 99 4.79 -13.98 7.54
CA THR A 99 5.64 -15.17 7.61
C THR A 99 6.35 -15.40 6.28
N PRO A 100 7.38 -16.26 6.21
CA PRO A 100 7.99 -16.63 4.94
C PRO A 100 7.04 -17.20 3.89
N LYS A 101 5.84 -17.66 4.28
CA LYS A 101 4.83 -18.21 3.35
C LYS A 101 3.88 -17.14 2.78
N GLY A 102 3.81 -15.97 3.39
CA GLY A 102 2.85 -14.92 3.05
C GLY A 102 2.34 -14.19 4.28
N ILE A 103 1.21 -13.50 4.11
CA ILE A 103 0.61 -12.62 5.11
C ILE A 103 -0.78 -13.15 5.48
N SER A 104 -1.09 -13.24 6.76
CA SER A 104 -2.45 -13.48 7.25
C SER A 104 -2.96 -12.24 7.97
N ILE A 105 -4.24 -11.90 7.77
CA ILE A 105 -4.92 -10.81 8.47
C ILE A 105 -6.14 -11.38 9.18
N ASP A 106 -6.26 -11.16 10.48
CA ASP A 106 -7.51 -11.28 11.21
C ASP A 106 -8.06 -9.87 11.45
N TYR A 107 -9.25 -9.61 10.93
CA TYR A 107 -9.97 -8.37 11.12
C TYR A 107 -11.37 -8.67 11.66
N ASN A 108 -11.63 -8.32 12.93
CA ASN A 108 -12.90 -8.58 13.60
C ASN A 108 -13.35 -10.06 13.54
N GLY A 109 -12.41 -11.01 13.69
CA GLY A 109 -12.70 -12.45 13.67
C GLY A 109 -12.90 -13.05 12.27
N LYS A 110 -12.66 -12.27 11.21
CA LYS A 110 -12.58 -12.75 9.83
C LYS A 110 -11.13 -12.80 9.42
N SER A 111 -10.65 -13.99 9.06
CA SER A 111 -9.28 -14.20 8.64
C SER A 111 -9.17 -14.28 7.11
N GLY A 112 -8.17 -13.59 6.54
CA GLY A 112 -7.73 -13.72 5.16
C GLY A 112 -6.26 -14.16 5.11
N GLN A 113 -5.89 -14.93 4.09
CA GLN A 113 -4.51 -15.38 3.85
C GLN A 113 -4.10 -15.01 2.44
N TYR A 114 -2.91 -14.46 2.31
CA TYR A 114 -2.36 -13.94 1.07
C TYR A 114 -0.98 -14.56 0.86
N SER A 115 -0.84 -15.32 -0.23
CA SER A 115 0.48 -15.81 -0.64
C SER A 115 1.31 -14.64 -1.16
N TRP A 116 2.63 -14.83 -1.33
CA TRP A 116 3.45 -13.76 -1.90
C TRP A 116 3.10 -13.42 -3.35
N ASP A 117 2.49 -14.34 -4.09
CA ASP A 117 2.01 -14.09 -5.47
C ASP A 117 0.80 -13.13 -5.48
N ASP A 118 0.07 -13.04 -4.35
CA ASP A 118 -1.06 -12.15 -4.15
C ASP A 118 -0.64 -10.78 -3.56
N VAL A 119 0.67 -10.53 -3.44
CA VAL A 119 1.21 -9.31 -2.82
C VAL A 119 1.87 -8.43 -3.87
N VAL A 120 1.30 -7.25 -4.11
CA VAL A 120 1.83 -6.27 -5.06
C VAL A 120 2.60 -5.18 -4.32
N GLN A 121 3.88 -5.02 -4.65
CA GLN A 121 4.74 -4.00 -4.03
C GLN A 121 4.65 -2.64 -4.72
N PHE A 122 4.55 -1.57 -3.92
CA PHE A 122 4.56 -0.19 -4.37
C PHE A 122 5.73 0.60 -3.74
N GLY A 123 6.80 0.79 -4.50
CA GLY A 123 8.04 1.40 -3.99
C GLY A 123 8.65 0.54 -2.88
N THR A 124 9.14 1.17 -1.81
CA THR A 124 9.79 0.48 -0.68
C THR A 124 8.99 0.59 0.63
N ILE A 125 7.79 1.19 0.60
CA ILE A 125 7.05 1.55 1.81
C ILE A 125 5.58 1.14 1.82
N ALA A 126 5.08 0.49 0.77
CA ALA A 126 3.71 -0.03 0.74
C ALA A 126 3.57 -1.32 -0.08
N ILE A 127 2.61 -2.15 0.29
CA ILE A 127 2.14 -3.32 -0.45
C ILE A 127 0.61 -3.35 -0.48
N VAL A 128 0.05 -3.95 -1.53
CA VAL A 128 -1.37 -4.27 -1.64
C VAL A 128 -1.53 -5.78 -1.63
N LEU A 129 -2.46 -6.28 -0.83
CA LEU A 129 -2.86 -7.68 -0.75
C LEU A 129 -4.09 -7.87 -1.63
N MET A 130 -3.98 -8.79 -2.57
CA MET A 130 -4.99 -9.10 -3.56
C MET A 130 -5.78 -10.34 -3.14
N ASN A 131 -7.08 -10.37 -3.40
CA ASN A 131 -7.91 -11.57 -3.27
C ASN A 131 -8.73 -11.73 -4.55
N ASP A 132 -8.58 -12.87 -5.22
CA ASP A 132 -9.26 -13.19 -6.49
C ASP A 132 -9.11 -12.09 -7.56
N GLY A 133 -7.92 -11.47 -7.62
CA GLY A 133 -7.61 -10.40 -8.57
C GLY A 133 -8.07 -8.99 -8.14
N GLU A 134 -8.79 -8.85 -7.03
CA GLU A 134 -9.20 -7.56 -6.47
C GLU A 134 -8.27 -7.11 -5.33
N ALA A 135 -8.07 -5.80 -5.18
CA ALA A 135 -7.37 -5.29 -4.01
C ALA A 135 -8.28 -5.42 -2.79
N GLU A 136 -7.76 -6.00 -1.70
CA GLU A 136 -8.51 -6.13 -0.45
C GLU A 136 -7.92 -5.25 0.67
N TRP A 137 -6.59 -5.24 0.79
CA TRP A 137 -5.89 -4.50 1.84
C TRP A 137 -4.64 -3.81 1.32
N THR A 138 -4.31 -2.65 1.87
CA THR A 138 -3.00 -2.01 1.75
C THR A 138 -2.31 -2.04 3.11
N ILE A 139 -1.03 -2.43 3.14
CA ILE A 139 -0.14 -2.24 4.28
C ILE A 139 0.89 -1.17 3.91
N GLY A 140 0.97 -0.10 4.71
CA GLY A 140 1.96 0.97 4.57
C GLY A 140 2.87 1.07 5.79
N LEU A 141 4.15 1.34 5.58
CA LEU A 141 5.12 1.59 6.64
C LEU A 141 5.00 3.04 7.13
N ASN A 142 4.70 3.26 8.42
CA ASN A 142 4.59 4.63 8.95
C ASN A 142 5.96 5.31 9.02
N GLU A 143 5.99 6.64 9.19
CA GLU A 143 7.23 7.42 9.22
C GLU A 143 8.19 7.00 10.36
N ASN A 144 7.65 6.49 11.46
CA ASN A 144 8.42 5.97 12.61
C ASN A 144 8.86 4.52 12.44
N PHE A 145 8.53 3.86 11.32
CA PHE A 145 8.92 2.49 11.06
C PHE A 145 10.43 2.38 10.88
N GLN A 146 11.04 1.41 11.57
CA GLN A 146 12.46 1.13 11.45
C GLN A 146 12.68 -0.33 11.06
N SER A 147 13.28 -0.50 9.87
CA SER A 147 13.74 -1.80 9.41
C SER A 147 15.04 -2.16 10.13
N HIS A 148 15.07 -3.33 10.75
CA HIS A 148 16.29 -3.93 11.28
C HIS A 148 16.74 -5.10 10.40
N SER A 149 16.59 -5.00 9.07
CA SER A 149 16.87 -6.12 8.14
C SER A 149 18.28 -6.70 8.21
N ASN A 150 19.26 -5.94 8.73
CA ASN A 150 20.65 -6.37 8.95
C ASN A 150 21.03 -6.54 10.44
N ASP A 151 20.08 -6.42 11.36
CA ASP A 151 20.28 -6.56 12.81
C ASP A 151 19.32 -7.68 13.31
N PRO A 152 19.73 -8.59 14.20
CA PRO A 152 18.82 -9.57 14.80
C PRO A 152 17.63 -8.97 15.58
N LYS A 153 17.59 -7.65 15.77
CA LYS A 153 16.45 -6.96 16.38
C LYS A 153 15.17 -7.08 15.53
N PRO A 154 14.01 -7.28 16.17
CA PRO A 154 12.73 -7.20 15.48
C PRO A 154 12.49 -5.79 14.93
N PRO A 155 11.66 -5.64 13.88
CA PRO A 155 11.25 -4.32 13.39
C PRO A 155 10.54 -3.52 14.50
N SER A 156 10.63 -2.20 14.43
CA SER A 156 10.00 -1.30 15.40
C SER A 156 9.23 -0.16 14.72
N GLY A 157 8.44 0.56 15.51
CA GLY A 157 7.52 1.58 15.01
C GLY A 157 6.14 0.99 14.70
N GLU A 158 5.46 1.58 13.72
CA GLU A 158 4.09 1.22 13.36
C GLU A 158 3.94 0.94 11.87
N ILE A 159 2.98 0.09 11.54
CA ILE A 159 2.44 -0.03 10.19
C ILE A 159 0.99 0.44 10.17
N THR A 160 0.48 0.78 9.00
CA THR A 160 -0.92 1.11 8.78
C THR A 160 -1.56 0.08 7.86
N LEU A 161 -2.67 -0.52 8.30
CA LEU A 161 -3.57 -1.32 7.48
C LEU A 161 -4.72 -0.46 6.98
N TYR A 162 -5.05 -0.58 5.70
CA TYR A 162 -6.16 0.14 5.09
C TYR A 162 -6.95 -0.76 4.13
N ARG A 163 -8.27 -0.85 4.33
CA ARG A 163 -9.14 -1.65 3.47
C ARG A 163 -9.38 -0.99 2.13
N ALA A 164 -9.25 -1.75 1.05
CA ALA A 164 -9.71 -1.36 -0.26
C ALA A 164 -11.25 -1.38 -0.30
N SER A 165 -11.85 -0.22 -0.50
CA SER A 165 -13.30 -0.05 -0.63
C SER A 165 -13.56 1.31 -1.26
N MET A 166 -14.71 1.53 -1.90
CA MET A 166 -15.13 2.88 -2.31
C MET A 166 -15.82 3.65 -1.17
N ASP A 167 -16.22 2.96 -0.10
CA ASP A 167 -16.84 3.57 1.08
C ASP A 167 -15.80 4.23 1.99
N TYR A 168 -16.28 5.04 2.94
CA TYR A 168 -15.39 5.58 3.97
C TYR A 168 -14.88 4.48 4.90
N VAL A 169 -13.56 4.32 4.96
CA VAL A 169 -12.88 3.39 5.86
C VAL A 169 -11.78 4.14 6.61
N LYS A 170 -11.67 3.92 7.92
CA LYS A 170 -10.56 4.43 8.72
C LYS A 170 -9.37 3.47 8.64
N PRO A 171 -8.15 3.96 8.35
CA PRO A 171 -6.96 3.13 8.50
C PRO A 171 -6.73 2.74 9.96
N VAL A 172 -6.19 1.54 10.17
CA VAL A 172 -5.84 1.01 11.49
C VAL A 172 -4.32 1.00 11.63
N ARG A 173 -3.80 1.55 12.72
CA ARG A 173 -2.38 1.46 13.05
C ARG A 173 -2.12 0.21 13.85
N LEU A 174 -1.01 -0.47 13.54
CA LEU A 174 -0.59 -1.67 14.23
C LEU A 174 0.86 -1.52 14.71
N SER A 175 1.13 -2.09 15.87
CA SER A 175 2.45 -2.17 16.47
C SER A 175 2.94 -3.61 16.48
N PHE A 176 4.27 -3.77 16.42
CA PHE A 176 4.91 -5.07 16.49
C PHE A 176 4.68 -5.72 17.87
N VAL A 177 4.50 -7.04 17.88
CA VAL A 177 4.26 -7.82 19.10
C VAL A 177 5.26 -8.95 19.27
N GLU A 178 5.53 -9.73 18.22
CA GLU A 178 6.38 -10.93 18.27
C GLU A 178 6.97 -11.28 16.90
#